data_AF-A0A428P682-F1
#
_entry.id   AF-A0A428P682-F1
#
_cell.length_a   1.000
_cell.length_b   1.000
_cell.length_c   1.000
_cell.angle_alpha   90.00
_cell.angle_beta   90.00
_cell.angle_gamma   90.00
#
_symmetry.space_group_name_H-M   'P 1'
#
loop_
_entity.id
_entity.type
_entity.pdbx_description
1 polymer ?
#
loop_
_entity_poly.entity_id
_entity_poly.type
_entity_poly.pdbx_seq_one_letter_code
_entity_poly.pdbx_strand_id
1 'polypeptide(L)'
;MLRRLSSLSAIASAVLLASVCRASPDDDIPKQWRKSVLLIWDYTYTRYLNEPAPNLATYSNWTLEQIIDGNGTINVCMQAHFAEWLDWLPGHDNFPLLQVDINMIGWAVRDRVLLQGSIDGFDVHVGFTDDADYPTCNPGCSRAIHPDGDYSGCPGGPDRRFHQFLHLDPSFGTLNMGAASGPGVSISLSGWETIGSKDKPWPMLTHEIGHTFGFPDFLDDYNRFPNRTTCDILWMPANAPAKFVMNPGSGGADMPEKLTDMEGYMLRHWWSRFSRLRGWQSDNVTWPSPLECDKPAVEEKRDVELTSRSVCQLV
;
A
#
# COMPACT_ATOMS: atom_id res chain seq x y z
N MET A 1 48.69 -38.22 11.25
CA MET A 1 48.44 -37.75 9.87
C MET A 1 47.03 -37.18 9.81
N LEU A 2 46.95 -35.85 9.76
CA LEU A 2 45.72 -35.09 9.52
C LEU A 2 45.23 -35.32 8.08
N ARG A 3 43.91 -35.34 7.89
CA ARG A 3 43.23 -34.36 7.03
C ARG A 3 41.72 -34.38 7.27
N ARG A 4 41.27 -33.33 7.96
CA ARG A 4 39.88 -32.88 8.03
C ARG A 4 39.44 -32.48 6.61
N LEU A 5 38.31 -32.99 6.15
CA LEU A 5 37.61 -32.42 5.02
C LEU A 5 36.74 -31.26 5.55
N SER A 6 37.10 -30.08 5.08
CA SER A 6 36.55 -28.78 5.42
C SER A 6 35.10 -28.64 4.98
N SER A 7 34.26 -28.23 5.94
CA SER A 7 33.01 -27.54 5.73
C SER A 7 33.22 -26.30 4.84
N LEU A 8 32.70 -26.35 3.62
CA LEU A 8 32.47 -25.16 2.81
C LEU A 8 31.25 -24.44 3.38
N SER A 9 31.50 -23.52 4.31
CA SER A 9 30.56 -22.46 4.65
C SER A 9 30.34 -21.62 3.39
N ALA A 10 29.18 -21.79 2.74
CA ALA A 10 28.68 -20.83 1.79
C ALA A 10 28.33 -19.56 2.59
N ILE A 11 29.29 -18.63 2.67
CA ILE A 11 29.01 -17.26 3.07
C ILE A 11 28.19 -16.68 1.91
N ALA A 12 26.88 -16.64 2.09
CA ALA A 12 26.02 -15.78 1.30
C ALA A 12 26.45 -14.34 1.62
N SER A 13 27.34 -13.80 0.79
CA SER A 13 27.64 -12.37 0.80
C SER A 13 26.35 -11.65 0.44
N ALA A 14 25.65 -11.13 1.46
CA ALA A 14 24.65 -10.10 1.27
C ALA A 14 25.34 -8.94 0.56
N VAL A 15 25.09 -8.80 -0.74
CA VAL A 15 25.40 -7.58 -1.46
C VAL A 15 24.51 -6.52 -0.81
N LEU A 16 25.07 -5.74 0.10
CA LEU A 16 24.54 -4.42 0.40
C LEU A 16 24.61 -3.65 -0.93
N LEU A 17 23.52 -3.67 -1.68
CA LEU A 17 23.22 -2.60 -2.61
C LEU A 17 23.13 -1.36 -1.73
N ALA A 18 24.21 -0.59 -1.67
CA ALA A 18 24.13 0.79 -1.26
C ALA A 18 23.17 1.44 -2.26
N SER A 19 21.89 1.50 -1.89
CA SER A 19 20.91 2.35 -2.54
C SER A 19 21.48 3.75 -2.45
N VAL A 20 22.06 4.22 -3.55
CA VAL A 20 22.42 5.62 -3.69
C VAL A 20 21.11 6.36 -3.45
N CYS A 21 21.01 7.05 -2.32
CA CYS A 21 19.86 7.87 -1.94
C CYS A 21 19.66 8.93 -3.01
N ARG A 22 18.96 8.57 -4.09
CA ARG A 22 18.45 9.54 -5.03
C ARG A 22 17.17 10.02 -4.36
N ALA A 23 17.26 11.19 -3.71
CA ALA A 23 16.08 11.99 -3.47
C ALA A 23 15.31 11.99 -4.79
N SER A 24 14.07 11.52 -4.77
CA SER A 24 13.28 11.48 -5.98
C SER A 24 13.10 12.95 -6.37
N PRO A 25 13.51 13.38 -7.58
CA PRO A 25 13.56 14.79 -7.93
C PRO A 25 12.18 15.42 -7.68
N ASP A 26 12.15 16.61 -7.07
CA ASP A 26 10.93 17.37 -6.76
C ASP A 26 10.35 17.98 -8.05
N ASP A 27 10.13 17.11 -9.03
CA ASP A 27 9.64 17.43 -10.36
C ASP A 27 8.14 17.70 -10.29
N ASP A 28 7.71 18.69 -11.07
CA ASP A 28 6.30 18.98 -11.29
C ASP A 28 5.56 17.75 -11.86
N ILE A 29 4.29 17.59 -11.48
CA ILE A 29 3.40 16.59 -12.10
C ILE A 29 3.41 16.79 -13.63
N PRO A 30 3.71 15.73 -14.42
CA PRO A 30 3.71 15.79 -15.87
C PRO A 30 2.39 16.34 -16.42
N LYS A 31 2.48 17.16 -17.47
CA LYS A 31 1.32 17.89 -18.02
C LYS A 31 0.13 16.97 -18.35
N GLN A 32 0.39 15.76 -18.86
CA GLN A 32 -0.66 14.79 -19.20
C GLN A 32 -1.47 14.28 -17.99
N TRP A 33 -0.88 14.32 -16.78
CA TRP A 33 -1.49 13.78 -15.57
C TRP A 33 -1.91 14.86 -14.57
N ARG A 34 -1.48 16.11 -14.78
CA ARG A 34 -1.74 17.21 -13.83
C ARG A 34 -3.21 17.33 -13.43
N LYS A 35 -4.12 17.36 -14.41
CA LYS A 35 -5.56 17.42 -14.14
C LYS A 35 -6.04 16.18 -13.37
N SER A 36 -5.59 15.00 -13.80
CA SER A 36 -6.00 13.72 -13.24
C SER A 36 -5.54 13.52 -11.81
N VAL A 37 -4.28 13.80 -11.50
CA VAL A 37 -3.72 13.67 -10.13
C VAL A 37 -4.41 14.61 -9.15
N LEU A 38 -4.71 15.85 -9.56
CA LEU A 38 -5.48 16.78 -8.73
C LEU A 38 -6.90 16.27 -8.46
N LEU A 39 -7.58 15.78 -9.50
CA LEU A 39 -8.93 15.22 -9.38
C LEU A 39 -8.99 13.98 -8.50
N ILE A 40 -7.95 13.13 -8.52
CA ILE A 40 -7.88 11.96 -7.65
C ILE A 40 -7.95 12.38 -6.18
N TRP A 41 -7.17 13.39 -5.76
CA TRP A 41 -7.26 13.91 -4.40
C TRP A 41 -8.68 14.37 -4.09
N ASP A 42 -9.25 15.23 -4.94
CA ASP A 42 -10.55 15.84 -4.67
C ASP A 42 -11.63 14.77 -4.54
N TYR A 43 -11.70 13.81 -5.46
CA TYR A 43 -12.69 12.72 -5.40
C TYR A 43 -12.48 11.79 -4.21
N THR A 44 -11.23 11.43 -3.91
CA THR A 44 -10.94 10.54 -2.79
C THR A 44 -11.27 11.21 -1.46
N TYR A 45 -10.91 12.48 -1.31
CA TYR A 45 -11.20 13.22 -0.10
C TYR A 45 -12.70 13.47 0.06
N THR A 46 -13.40 13.86 -1.00
CA THR A 46 -14.87 13.98 -0.99
C THR A 46 -15.54 12.66 -0.60
N ARG A 47 -15.10 11.53 -1.18
CA ARG A 47 -15.60 10.21 -0.81
C ARG A 47 -15.46 9.95 0.69
N TYR A 48 -14.26 10.11 1.24
CA TYR A 48 -14.04 9.87 2.68
C TYR A 48 -14.73 10.86 3.61
N LEU A 49 -15.02 12.10 3.15
CA LEU A 49 -15.85 13.03 3.90
C LEU A 49 -17.30 12.54 4.03
N ASN A 50 -17.77 11.72 3.08
CA ASN A 50 -19.13 11.19 3.05
C ASN A 50 -19.23 9.74 3.57
N GLU A 51 -18.11 9.05 3.78
CA GLU A 51 -18.10 7.73 4.40
C GLU A 51 -18.09 7.82 5.94
N PRO A 52 -18.85 6.95 6.64
CA PRO A 52 -18.92 6.97 8.10
C PRO A 52 -17.60 6.57 8.77
N ALA A 53 -16.79 5.71 8.15
CA ALA A 53 -15.42 5.36 8.53
C ALA A 53 -14.76 4.47 7.46
N PRO A 54 -13.42 4.50 7.32
CA PRO A 54 -12.49 5.47 7.90
C PRO A 54 -12.58 6.82 7.18
N ASN A 55 -12.70 7.93 7.92
CA ASN A 55 -12.76 9.27 7.33
C ASN A 55 -11.36 9.90 7.30
N LEU A 56 -10.89 10.37 6.13
CA LEU A 56 -9.52 10.86 5.93
C LEU A 56 -9.15 12.00 6.90
N ALA A 57 -10.10 12.86 7.27
CA ALA A 57 -9.84 13.99 8.16
C ALA A 57 -9.72 13.58 9.64
N THR A 58 -10.33 12.48 10.07
CA THR A 58 -10.41 12.11 11.49
C THR A 58 -9.72 10.79 11.83
N TYR A 59 -9.61 9.87 10.88
CA TYR A 59 -8.92 8.61 11.04
C TYR A 59 -7.40 8.81 11.01
N SER A 60 -6.73 8.50 12.12
CA SER A 60 -5.33 8.87 12.37
C SER A 60 -4.36 7.69 12.29
N ASN A 61 -4.65 6.70 11.44
CA ASN A 61 -3.89 5.46 11.38
C ASN A 61 -3.66 4.99 9.95
N TRP A 62 -3.49 5.94 9.02
CA TRP A 62 -2.94 5.64 7.70
C TRP A 62 -1.43 5.45 7.80
N THR A 63 -0.85 4.87 6.75
CA THR A 63 0.58 4.60 6.65
C THR A 63 1.43 5.84 6.85
N LEU A 64 0.99 7.01 6.37
CA LEU A 64 1.72 8.26 6.57
C LEU A 64 1.78 8.65 8.06
N GLU A 65 0.70 8.56 8.84
CA GLU A 65 0.78 8.78 10.29
C GLU A 65 1.70 7.78 10.97
N GLN A 66 1.61 6.51 10.60
CA GLN A 66 2.43 5.45 11.20
C GLN A 66 3.92 5.64 10.92
N ILE A 67 4.30 6.15 9.74
CA ILE A 67 5.67 6.50 9.38
C ILE A 67 6.20 7.64 10.26
N ILE A 68 5.39 8.68 10.46
CA ILE A 68 5.74 9.81 11.31
C ILE A 68 5.88 9.36 12.77
N ASP A 69 4.94 8.55 13.27
CA ASP A 69 5.00 7.94 14.61
C ASP A 69 6.26 7.10 14.81
N GLY A 70 6.58 6.27 13.83
CA GLY A 70 7.74 5.39 13.83
C GLY A 70 9.07 6.08 13.55
N ASN A 71 9.08 7.41 13.36
CA ASN A 71 10.27 8.19 13.00
C ASN A 71 11.04 7.58 11.81
N GLY A 72 10.30 7.18 10.78
CA GLY A 72 10.83 6.52 9.59
C GLY A 72 11.07 5.02 9.71
N THR A 73 10.51 4.37 10.73
CA THR A 73 10.45 2.90 10.81
C THR A 73 9.01 2.42 10.86
N ILE A 74 8.64 1.48 9.99
CA ILE A 74 7.39 0.74 10.07
C ILE A 74 7.70 -0.69 10.51
N ASN A 75 7.36 -0.98 11.77
CA ASN A 75 7.33 -2.36 12.25
C ASN A 75 6.10 -3.10 11.71
N VAL A 76 6.32 -4.20 11.01
CA VAL A 76 5.27 -5.02 10.38
C VAL A 76 5.28 -6.43 10.98
N CYS A 77 4.08 -6.96 11.23
CA CYS A 77 3.87 -8.39 11.42
C CYS A 77 3.73 -9.03 10.02
N MET A 78 4.77 -9.76 9.57
CA MET A 78 4.96 -10.36 8.23
C MET A 78 5.46 -9.42 7.11
N GLN A 79 6.30 -9.95 6.20
CA GLN A 79 7.03 -9.18 5.19
C GLN A 79 6.09 -8.49 4.19
N ALA A 80 6.22 -7.17 4.03
CA ALA A 80 5.43 -6.37 3.10
C ALA A 80 6.31 -5.46 2.23
N HIS A 81 5.87 -5.22 1.00
CA HIS A 81 6.61 -4.52 -0.04
C HIS A 81 6.25 -3.01 -0.10
N PHE A 82 6.39 -2.27 1.01
CA PHE A 82 6.10 -0.83 1.01
C PHE A 82 7.09 0.02 0.19
N ALA A 83 8.28 -0.50 -0.10
CA ALA A 83 9.37 0.25 -0.73
C ALA A 83 8.93 0.96 -2.02
N GLU A 84 8.15 0.30 -2.88
CA GLU A 84 7.71 0.88 -4.16
C GLU A 84 6.88 2.16 -4.02
N TRP A 85 6.01 2.22 -3.01
CA TRP A 85 5.28 3.43 -2.69
C TRP A 85 6.21 4.47 -2.04
N LEU A 86 7.01 4.04 -1.07
CA LEU A 86 7.83 4.93 -0.25
C LEU A 86 8.95 5.64 -1.02
N ASP A 87 9.46 5.04 -2.09
CA ASP A 87 10.51 5.63 -2.94
C ASP A 87 10.10 6.97 -3.58
N TRP A 88 8.80 7.30 -3.61
CA TRP A 88 8.29 8.54 -4.19
C TRP A 88 8.27 9.74 -3.25
N LEU A 89 8.43 9.53 -1.94
CA LEU A 89 8.28 10.58 -0.91
C LEU A 89 9.57 11.33 -0.55
N PRO A 90 10.75 10.68 -0.41
CA PRO A 90 11.99 11.36 -0.03
C PRO A 90 12.33 12.56 -0.92
N GLY A 91 12.49 13.72 -0.29
CA GLY A 91 12.85 14.97 -0.96
C GLY A 91 11.67 15.77 -1.53
N HIS A 92 10.44 15.24 -1.48
CA HIS A 92 9.25 15.94 -1.97
C HIS A 92 8.58 16.75 -0.86
N ASP A 93 8.29 18.03 -1.12
CA ASP A 93 7.40 18.90 -0.33
C ASP A 93 7.55 18.75 1.20
N ASN A 94 8.79 18.94 1.69
CA ASN A 94 9.17 18.83 3.11
C ASN A 94 8.87 17.49 3.78
N PHE A 95 8.80 16.39 3.02
CA PHE A 95 8.70 15.05 3.60
C PHE A 95 9.91 14.82 4.54
N PRO A 96 9.68 14.47 5.82
CA PRO A 96 10.71 14.59 6.85
C PRO A 96 11.77 13.49 6.82
N LEU A 97 11.60 12.48 5.96
CA LEU A 97 12.40 11.27 5.97
C LEU A 97 13.07 11.04 4.62
N LEU A 98 14.35 10.69 4.66
CA LEU A 98 15.12 10.34 3.46
C LEU A 98 14.98 8.86 3.08
N GLN A 99 14.52 8.05 4.04
CA GLN A 99 14.30 6.62 3.91
C GLN A 99 13.28 6.20 4.96
N VAL A 100 12.52 5.16 4.65
CA VAL A 100 11.61 4.50 5.58
C VAL A 100 12.00 3.02 5.66
N ASP A 101 12.37 2.55 6.84
CA ASP A 101 12.77 1.18 7.08
C ASP A 101 11.57 0.31 7.46
N ILE A 102 11.43 -0.83 6.81
CA ILE A 102 10.36 -1.80 7.08
C ILE A 102 10.97 -2.95 7.88
N ASN A 103 10.61 -3.03 9.15
CA ASN A 103 11.13 -4.06 10.04
C ASN A 103 10.07 -5.11 10.29
N MET A 104 10.37 -6.35 9.91
CA MET A 104 9.55 -7.46 10.34
C MET A 104 9.91 -7.79 11.80
N ILE A 105 8.95 -7.66 12.72
CA ILE A 105 9.22 -7.83 14.15
C ILE A 105 8.58 -9.06 14.78
N GLY A 106 7.61 -9.69 14.13
CA GLY A 106 6.92 -10.83 14.71
C GLY A 106 5.98 -11.60 13.79
N TRP A 107 5.44 -12.67 14.35
CA TRP A 107 4.49 -13.61 13.77
C TRP A 107 3.35 -13.87 14.75
N ALA A 108 2.13 -14.02 14.23
CA ALA A 108 1.01 -14.56 14.98
C ALA A 108 0.66 -15.95 14.45
N VAL A 109 0.62 -16.94 15.33
CA VAL A 109 0.32 -18.34 14.96
C VAL A 109 -0.53 -19.02 16.04
N ARG A 110 -1.34 -19.99 15.63
CA ARG A 110 -2.06 -20.86 16.58
C ARG A 110 -1.10 -21.70 17.41
N ASP A 111 -0.01 -22.15 16.81
CA ASP A 111 1.04 -22.93 17.45
C ASP A 111 2.40 -22.58 16.84
N ARG A 112 3.43 -22.49 17.68
CA ARG A 112 4.83 -22.23 17.27
C ARG A 112 5.36 -23.29 16.32
N VAL A 113 4.87 -24.53 16.41
CA VAL A 113 5.32 -25.63 15.53
C VAL A 113 4.97 -25.42 14.06
N LEU A 114 4.08 -24.47 13.76
CA LEU A 114 3.73 -24.10 12.38
C LEU A 114 4.83 -23.28 11.69
N LEU A 115 5.70 -22.61 12.47
CA LEU A 115 6.79 -21.82 11.93
C LEU A 115 7.96 -22.74 11.53
N GLN A 116 8.46 -22.55 10.32
CA GLN A 116 9.63 -23.24 9.80
C GLN A 116 10.83 -22.28 9.73
N GLY A 117 12.03 -22.80 10.00
CA GLY A 117 13.26 -21.99 10.02
C GLY A 117 13.58 -21.37 11.39
N SER A 118 14.55 -20.45 11.41
CA SER A 118 14.87 -19.71 12.64
C SER A 118 13.82 -18.63 12.89
N ILE A 119 13.41 -18.50 14.14
CA ILE A 119 12.53 -17.46 14.66
C ILE A 119 13.29 -16.46 15.55
N ASP A 120 14.63 -16.49 15.51
CA ASP A 120 15.47 -15.63 16.34
C ASP A 120 15.25 -14.16 15.97
N GLY A 121 15.02 -13.33 16.99
CA GLY A 121 14.75 -11.89 16.83
C GLY A 121 13.28 -11.53 16.57
N PHE A 122 12.40 -12.50 16.33
CA PHE A 122 10.97 -12.28 16.11
C PHE A 122 10.14 -12.53 17.37
N ASP A 123 9.15 -11.66 17.62
CA ASP A 123 8.09 -11.94 18.58
C ASP A 123 7.13 -12.97 17.99
N VAL A 124 6.99 -14.12 18.64
CA VAL A 124 6.01 -15.13 18.24
C VAL A 124 4.83 -15.10 19.19
N HIS A 125 3.73 -14.53 18.70
CA HIS A 125 2.47 -14.36 19.40
C HIS A 125 1.62 -15.64 19.23
N VAL A 126 1.30 -16.27 20.36
CA VAL A 126 0.42 -17.44 20.43
C VAL A 126 -0.68 -17.14 21.44
N GLY A 127 -1.92 -17.48 21.08
CA GLY A 127 -3.08 -17.33 21.98
C GLY A 127 -3.79 -15.98 21.90
N PHE A 128 -3.38 -15.10 21.00
CA PHE A 128 -4.18 -13.92 20.62
C PHE A 128 -4.95 -14.23 19.35
N THR A 129 -6.24 -13.96 19.35
CA THR A 129 -7.11 -14.10 18.19
C THR A 129 -7.96 -12.86 17.97
N ASP A 130 -8.36 -12.61 16.73
CA ASP A 130 -9.37 -11.61 16.38
C ASP A 130 -10.81 -12.15 16.62
N ASP A 131 -11.81 -11.33 16.30
CA ASP A 131 -13.24 -11.68 16.46
C ASP A 131 -13.67 -12.88 15.60
N ALA A 132 -12.89 -13.23 14.57
CA ALA A 132 -13.10 -14.38 13.69
C ALA A 132 -12.23 -15.58 14.09
N ASP A 133 -11.62 -15.55 15.27
CA ASP A 133 -10.72 -16.56 15.82
C ASP A 133 -9.40 -16.73 15.04
N TYR A 134 -9.03 -15.81 14.14
CA TYR A 134 -7.73 -15.89 13.45
C TYR A 134 -6.60 -15.40 14.37
N PRO A 135 -5.41 -16.03 14.35
CA PRO A 135 -4.27 -15.56 15.12
C PRO A 135 -3.92 -14.12 14.80
N THR A 136 -3.74 -13.31 15.83
CA THR A 136 -3.31 -11.91 15.70
C THR A 136 -2.06 -11.64 16.54
N CYS A 137 -1.31 -10.61 16.18
CA CYS A 137 -0.17 -10.14 16.98
C CYS A 137 -0.73 -9.50 18.26
N ASN A 138 0.03 -9.43 19.35
CA ASN A 138 -0.52 -8.98 20.64
C ASN A 138 -1.23 -7.62 20.50
N PRO A 139 -2.56 -7.52 20.73
CA PRO A 139 -3.30 -6.27 20.60
C PRO A 139 -2.71 -5.10 21.41
N GLY A 140 -2.12 -5.41 22.57
CA GLY A 140 -1.42 -4.44 23.42
C GLY A 140 -0.21 -3.75 22.76
N CYS A 141 0.32 -4.34 21.67
CA CYS A 141 1.42 -3.79 20.87
C CYS A 141 0.95 -3.08 19.59
N SER A 142 -0.35 -3.03 19.31
CA SER A 142 -0.87 -2.43 18.07
C SER A 142 -0.92 -0.91 18.16
N ARG A 143 -0.27 -0.20 17.23
CA ARG A 143 -0.43 1.25 17.07
C ARG A 143 -1.85 1.66 16.69
N ALA A 144 -2.60 0.76 16.06
CA ALA A 144 -4.00 1.00 15.69
C ALA A 144 -4.91 1.06 16.92
N ILE A 145 -4.66 0.20 17.90
CA ILE A 145 -5.47 0.06 19.12
C ILE A 145 -5.02 1.07 20.19
N HIS A 146 -3.72 1.38 20.22
CA HIS A 146 -3.12 2.32 21.17
C HIS A 146 -2.59 3.59 20.48
N PRO A 147 -3.47 4.42 19.88
CA PRO A 147 -3.05 5.67 19.25
C PRO A 147 -2.66 6.76 20.23
N ASP A 148 -2.99 6.58 21.51
CA ASP A 148 -2.59 7.40 22.65
C ASP A 148 -1.13 7.16 23.10
N GLY A 149 -0.49 6.12 22.58
CA GLY A 149 0.87 5.72 22.95
C GLY A 149 0.96 4.91 24.23
N ASP A 150 -0.17 4.42 24.79
CA ASP A 150 -0.15 3.55 25.96
C ASP A 150 0.16 2.10 25.55
N TYR A 151 1.45 1.77 25.55
CA TYR A 151 1.94 0.40 25.30
C TYR A 151 2.21 -0.39 26.58
N SER A 152 1.57 -0.05 27.71
CA SER A 152 1.74 -0.81 28.96
C SER A 152 1.30 -2.28 28.83
N GLY A 153 0.41 -2.59 27.89
CA GLY A 153 0.00 -3.95 27.51
C GLY A 153 0.94 -4.66 26.53
N CYS A 154 1.98 -4.00 26.02
CA CYS A 154 2.95 -4.59 25.09
C CYS A 154 4.19 -5.11 25.82
N PRO A 155 4.49 -6.42 25.77
CA PRO A 155 5.78 -6.95 26.18
C PRO A 155 6.91 -6.30 25.37
N GLY A 156 7.83 -5.62 26.06
CA GLY A 156 8.89 -4.83 25.42
C GLY A 156 8.49 -3.38 25.11
N GLY A 157 7.27 -2.97 25.49
CA GLY A 157 6.81 -1.59 25.46
C GLY A 157 6.76 -1.00 24.04
N PRO A 158 6.90 0.34 23.92
CA PRO A 158 6.82 1.04 22.64
C PRO A 158 7.82 0.55 21.58
N ASP A 159 8.95 -0.04 21.98
CA ASP A 159 9.98 -0.54 21.06
C ASP A 159 9.58 -1.82 20.32
N ARG A 160 8.59 -2.56 20.88
CA ARG A 160 8.01 -3.77 20.26
C ARG A 160 6.62 -3.54 19.67
N ARG A 161 6.20 -2.28 19.55
CA ARG A 161 4.95 -1.94 18.87
C ARG A 161 5.00 -2.31 17.40
N PHE A 162 3.88 -2.76 16.83
CA PHE A 162 3.72 -2.91 15.39
C PHE A 162 2.76 -1.84 14.85
N HIS A 163 3.06 -1.40 13.64
CA HIS A 163 2.27 -0.40 12.91
C HIS A 163 1.33 -1.10 11.93
N GLN A 164 1.85 -2.12 11.24
CA GLN A 164 1.09 -2.88 10.26
C GLN A 164 1.11 -4.38 10.49
N PHE A 165 0.09 -5.06 9.97
CA PHE A 165 0.05 -6.51 9.87
C PHE A 165 -0.28 -6.93 8.43
N LEU A 166 0.28 -8.08 8.04
CA LEU A 166 -0.15 -8.81 6.86
C LEU A 166 -0.75 -10.15 7.32
N HIS A 167 -1.98 -10.42 6.88
CA HIS A 167 -2.73 -11.63 7.17
C HIS A 167 -2.87 -12.47 5.89
N LEU A 168 -2.53 -13.75 5.96
CA LEU A 168 -2.84 -14.71 4.88
C LEU A 168 -4.16 -15.39 5.20
N ASP A 169 -5.21 -14.99 4.49
CA ASP A 169 -6.58 -15.41 4.76
C ASP A 169 -6.96 -16.62 3.87
N PRO A 170 -7.18 -17.82 4.43
CA PRO A 170 -7.64 -18.97 3.66
C PRO A 170 -9.13 -18.86 3.26
N SER A 171 -9.92 -17.97 3.90
CA SER A 171 -11.36 -17.84 3.65
C SER A 171 -11.68 -17.24 2.27
N PHE A 172 -10.73 -16.55 1.64
CA PHE A 172 -10.83 -16.08 0.26
C PHE A 172 -10.73 -17.20 -0.79
N GLY A 173 -10.53 -18.45 -0.36
CA GLY A 173 -10.50 -19.62 -1.24
C GLY A 173 -9.36 -19.55 -2.24
N THR A 174 -9.65 -19.87 -3.50
CA THR A 174 -8.65 -19.97 -4.58
C THR A 174 -8.48 -18.68 -5.39
N LEU A 175 -9.11 -17.59 -4.99
CA LEU A 175 -9.05 -16.33 -5.72
C LEU A 175 -7.77 -15.58 -5.34
N ASN A 176 -7.13 -14.93 -6.32
CA ASN A 176 -6.11 -13.92 -6.04
C ASN A 176 -6.83 -12.62 -5.64
N MET A 177 -6.96 -12.39 -4.33
CA MET A 177 -7.74 -11.30 -3.74
C MET A 177 -7.07 -10.80 -2.48
N GLY A 178 -7.25 -9.51 -2.19
CA GLY A 178 -6.92 -8.93 -0.92
C GLY A 178 -8.01 -8.01 -0.39
N ALA A 179 -7.78 -7.52 0.82
CA ALA A 179 -8.50 -6.43 1.43
C ALA A 179 -7.56 -5.71 2.40
N ALA A 180 -7.58 -4.39 2.40
CA ALA A 180 -6.75 -3.61 3.30
C ALA A 180 -7.44 -2.33 3.78
N SER A 181 -6.99 -1.87 4.93
CA SER A 181 -7.33 -0.57 5.49
C SER A 181 -6.24 -0.17 6.48
N GLY A 182 -5.94 1.12 6.61
CA GLY A 182 -5.02 1.70 7.59
C GLY A 182 -3.90 0.78 8.14
N PRO A 183 -4.15 0.01 9.23
CA PRO A 183 -3.16 -0.82 9.90
C PRO A 183 -2.85 -2.18 9.27
N GLY A 184 -3.51 -2.58 8.19
CA GLY A 184 -3.23 -3.93 7.73
C GLY A 184 -3.79 -4.31 6.39
N VAL A 185 -3.21 -5.40 5.92
CA VAL A 185 -3.47 -6.02 4.64
C VAL A 185 -3.84 -7.48 4.91
N SER A 186 -4.92 -7.96 4.31
CA SER A 186 -5.24 -9.37 4.22
C SER A 186 -5.15 -9.77 2.75
N ILE A 187 -4.43 -10.86 2.44
CA ILE A 187 -4.40 -11.43 1.10
C ILE A 187 -4.79 -12.90 1.20
N SER A 188 -5.37 -13.44 0.13
CA SER A 188 -5.68 -14.86 0.09
C SER A 188 -4.43 -15.72 0.25
N LEU A 189 -4.54 -16.77 1.07
CA LEU A 189 -3.47 -17.77 1.21
C LEU A 189 -3.14 -18.41 -0.15
N SER A 190 -4.16 -18.70 -0.96
CA SER A 190 -3.96 -19.26 -2.30
C SER A 190 -3.22 -18.30 -3.24
N GLY A 191 -3.50 -17.00 -3.19
CA GLY A 191 -2.76 -16.00 -3.98
C GLY A 191 -1.29 -15.95 -3.60
N TRP A 192 -0.99 -16.05 -2.30
CA TRP A 192 0.39 -16.17 -1.81
C TRP A 192 1.07 -17.43 -2.34
N GLU A 193 0.45 -18.60 -2.21
CA GLU A 193 1.04 -19.88 -2.65
C GLU A 193 1.19 -20.00 -4.18
N THR A 194 0.35 -19.31 -4.94
CA THR A 194 0.34 -19.41 -6.40
C THR A 194 1.16 -18.34 -7.12
N ILE A 195 1.15 -17.10 -6.61
CA ILE A 195 1.79 -15.93 -7.21
C ILE A 195 2.86 -15.38 -6.28
N GLY A 196 2.48 -14.90 -5.09
CA GLY A 196 3.36 -14.10 -4.23
C GLY A 196 4.62 -14.82 -3.71
N SER A 197 4.56 -16.14 -3.55
CA SER A 197 5.68 -16.99 -3.13
C SER A 197 6.64 -17.35 -4.27
N LYS A 198 6.23 -17.13 -5.54
CA LYS A 198 6.98 -17.54 -6.73
C LYS A 198 7.62 -16.36 -7.44
N ASP A 199 6.92 -15.24 -7.55
CA ASP A 199 7.33 -14.06 -8.29
C ASP A 199 7.22 -12.81 -7.41
N LYS A 200 8.30 -12.02 -7.36
CA LYS A 200 8.34 -10.70 -6.71
C LYS A 200 8.60 -9.63 -7.77
N PRO A 201 7.85 -8.51 -7.80
CA PRO A 201 6.83 -8.08 -6.81
C PRO A 201 5.47 -8.76 -7.00
N TRP A 202 4.68 -8.85 -5.92
CA TRP A 202 3.30 -9.38 -5.97
C TRP A 202 2.31 -8.22 -6.16
N PRO A 203 1.70 -8.03 -7.35
CA PRO A 203 0.92 -6.83 -7.63
C PRO A 203 -0.28 -6.63 -6.70
N MET A 204 -0.93 -7.72 -6.28
CA MET A 204 -2.06 -7.65 -5.34
C MET A 204 -1.62 -7.12 -3.97
N LEU A 205 -0.48 -7.56 -3.46
CA LEU A 205 0.04 -7.01 -2.21
C LEU A 205 0.40 -5.52 -2.36
N THR A 206 0.99 -5.11 -3.49
CA THR A 206 1.27 -3.69 -3.76
C THR A 206 0.00 -2.84 -3.81
N HIS A 207 -1.08 -3.38 -4.40
CA HIS A 207 -2.41 -2.76 -4.43
C HIS A 207 -3.01 -2.58 -3.05
N GLU A 208 -3.07 -3.65 -2.25
CA GLU A 208 -3.62 -3.57 -0.90
C GLU A 208 -2.80 -2.64 0.01
N ILE A 209 -1.47 -2.60 -0.17
CA ILE A 209 -0.64 -1.60 0.50
C ILE A 209 -1.08 -0.18 0.12
N GLY A 210 -1.50 0.09 -1.11
CA GLY A 210 -2.05 1.39 -1.51
C GLY A 210 -3.24 1.85 -0.67
N HIS A 211 -4.12 0.93 -0.25
CA HIS A 211 -5.23 1.25 0.67
C HIS A 211 -4.77 1.69 2.05
N THR A 212 -3.61 1.20 2.52
CA THR A 212 -3.04 1.63 3.81
C THR A 212 -2.61 3.11 3.79
N PHE A 213 -2.27 3.66 2.61
CA PHE A 213 -2.05 5.10 2.39
C PHE A 213 -3.34 5.90 2.23
N GLY A 214 -4.48 5.22 2.08
CA GLY A 214 -5.80 5.84 1.90
C GLY A 214 -6.29 5.86 0.46
N PHE A 215 -5.58 5.32 -0.52
CA PHE A 215 -6.13 5.23 -1.88
C PHE A 215 -7.25 4.20 -1.93
N PRO A 216 -8.43 4.47 -2.52
CA PRO A 216 -9.45 3.47 -2.75
C PRO A 216 -9.26 2.80 -4.12
N ASP A 217 -10.11 1.85 -4.44
CA ASP A 217 -10.17 1.27 -5.78
C ASP A 217 -10.61 2.28 -6.84
N PHE A 218 -9.91 2.29 -7.97
CA PHE A 218 -10.30 3.01 -9.18
C PHE A 218 -10.78 2.00 -10.23
N LEU A 219 -12.04 2.10 -10.60
CA LEU A 219 -12.70 1.14 -11.48
C LEU A 219 -12.97 1.73 -12.87
N ASP A 220 -12.90 0.87 -13.89
CA ASP A 220 -13.21 1.19 -15.29
C ASP A 220 -14.48 0.46 -15.76
N ASP A 221 -15.54 0.45 -14.93
CA ASP A 221 -16.78 -0.28 -15.23
C ASP A 221 -18.03 0.60 -15.09
N TYR A 222 -18.09 1.64 -15.91
CA TYR A 222 -19.19 2.62 -15.91
C TYR A 222 -20.55 1.98 -16.19
N ASN A 223 -20.57 0.97 -17.06
CA ASN A 223 -21.80 0.32 -17.49
C ASN A 223 -22.39 -0.59 -16.41
N ARG A 224 -21.56 -1.18 -15.54
CA ARG A 224 -22.03 -1.97 -14.40
C ARG A 224 -22.59 -1.12 -13.27
N PHE A 225 -22.25 0.18 -13.22
CA PHE A 225 -22.59 1.08 -12.13
C PHE A 225 -23.14 2.45 -12.60
N PRO A 226 -24.19 2.49 -13.44
CA PRO A 226 -24.62 3.70 -14.17
C PRO A 226 -25.20 4.84 -13.30
N ASN A 227 -25.53 4.54 -12.04
CA ASN A 227 -26.12 5.47 -11.08
C ASN A 227 -25.18 5.84 -9.93
N ARG A 228 -23.91 5.44 -9.99
CA ARG A 228 -22.92 5.76 -8.96
C ARG A 228 -22.27 7.13 -9.21
N THR A 229 -22.04 7.88 -8.14
CA THR A 229 -21.28 9.13 -8.08
C THR A 229 -19.84 8.87 -7.66
N THR A 230 -19.01 9.91 -7.65
CA THR A 230 -17.65 9.87 -7.07
C THR A 230 -17.64 9.49 -5.58
N CYS A 231 -18.75 9.67 -4.86
CA CYS A 231 -18.88 9.26 -3.47
C CYS A 231 -19.25 7.78 -3.30
N ASP A 232 -19.64 7.10 -4.39
CA ASP A 232 -19.95 5.68 -4.37
C ASP A 232 -18.77 4.81 -4.83
N ILE A 233 -18.08 5.22 -5.89
CA ILE A 233 -16.91 4.55 -6.48
C ILE A 233 -15.98 5.60 -7.09
N LEU A 234 -14.67 5.33 -7.06
CA LEU A 234 -13.74 6.15 -7.83
C LEU A 234 -13.55 5.55 -9.22
N TRP A 235 -13.55 6.43 -10.20
CA TRP A 235 -13.39 6.08 -11.59
C TRP A 235 -11.92 6.16 -11.99
N MET A 236 -11.51 5.30 -12.90
CA MET A 236 -10.17 5.37 -13.46
C MET A 236 -9.85 6.80 -13.94
N PRO A 237 -8.72 7.37 -13.49
CA PRO A 237 -8.42 8.76 -13.80
C PRO A 237 -8.13 8.92 -15.30
N ALA A 238 -8.50 10.07 -15.87
CA ALA A 238 -8.21 10.34 -17.28
C ALA A 238 -6.70 10.22 -17.55
N ASN A 239 -6.32 9.70 -18.73
CA ASN A 239 -4.93 9.42 -19.09
C ASN A 239 -4.17 8.48 -18.13
N ALA A 240 -4.88 7.70 -17.31
CA ALA A 240 -4.28 6.61 -16.57
C ALA A 240 -3.57 5.64 -17.54
N PRO A 241 -2.41 5.09 -17.16
CA PRO A 241 -1.82 3.98 -17.88
C PRO A 241 -2.80 2.79 -17.98
N ALA A 242 -2.66 1.99 -19.03
CA ALA A 242 -3.53 0.83 -19.25
C ALA A 242 -3.49 -0.20 -18.12
N LYS A 243 -2.36 -0.27 -17.41
CA LYS A 243 -2.21 -1.01 -16.16
C LYS A 243 -1.98 -0.04 -15.02
N PHE A 244 -2.75 -0.18 -13.95
CA PHE A 244 -2.73 0.74 -12.81
C PHE A 244 -2.84 -0.08 -11.54
N VAL A 245 -1.94 0.12 -10.57
CA VAL A 245 -1.93 -0.71 -9.35
C VAL A 245 -3.26 -0.58 -8.62
N MET A 246 -3.79 0.63 -8.43
CA MET A 246 -5.06 0.83 -7.71
C MET A 246 -6.32 0.47 -8.53
N ASN A 247 -6.17 -0.21 -9.66
CA ASN A 247 -7.28 -0.87 -10.37
C ASN A 247 -7.20 -2.38 -10.12
N PRO A 248 -7.99 -2.94 -9.18
CA PRO A 248 -7.94 -4.36 -8.86
C PRO A 248 -8.65 -5.25 -9.92
N GLY A 249 -9.13 -4.63 -11.01
CA GLY A 249 -9.85 -5.28 -12.09
C GLY A 249 -9.26 -6.62 -12.53
N SER A 250 -10.14 -7.53 -12.93
CA SER A 250 -9.77 -8.83 -13.53
C SER A 250 -8.90 -9.73 -12.62
N GLY A 251 -9.11 -9.69 -11.29
CA GLY A 251 -8.34 -10.51 -10.33
C GLY A 251 -6.87 -10.12 -10.26
N GLY A 252 -6.56 -8.86 -10.61
CA GLY A 252 -5.22 -8.31 -10.68
C GLY A 252 -4.49 -8.46 -12.00
N ALA A 253 -5.14 -8.97 -13.06
CA ALA A 253 -4.54 -9.03 -14.39
C ALA A 253 -4.22 -7.64 -14.97
N ASP A 254 -4.97 -6.62 -14.53
CA ASP A 254 -4.82 -5.23 -14.96
C ASP A 254 -3.79 -4.45 -14.12
N MET A 255 -3.18 -5.11 -13.13
CA MET A 255 -2.11 -4.51 -12.34
C MET A 255 -0.74 -4.69 -13.03
N PRO A 256 0.12 -3.65 -12.99
CA PRO A 256 1.50 -3.75 -13.45
C PRO A 256 2.37 -4.50 -12.42
N GLU A 257 3.54 -4.95 -12.85
CA GLU A 257 4.52 -5.57 -11.94
C GLU A 257 5.09 -4.58 -10.91
N LYS A 258 5.03 -3.29 -11.19
CA LYS A 258 5.55 -2.20 -10.37
C LYS A 258 4.61 -1.02 -10.38
N LEU A 259 4.67 -0.22 -9.32
CA LEU A 259 3.98 1.06 -9.25
C LEU A 259 4.22 1.92 -10.51
N THR A 260 3.16 2.51 -11.06
CA THR A 260 3.30 3.43 -12.19
C THR A 260 3.78 4.81 -11.75
N ASP A 261 4.44 5.54 -12.64
CA ASP A 261 4.85 6.93 -12.36
C ASP A 261 3.66 7.81 -11.96
N MET A 262 2.50 7.62 -12.61
CA MET A 262 1.29 8.38 -12.27
C MET A 262 0.86 8.14 -10.82
N GLU A 263 0.96 6.92 -10.31
CA GLU A 263 0.65 6.58 -8.92
C GLU A 263 1.71 7.11 -7.95
N GLY A 264 2.95 7.19 -8.40
CA GLY A 264 4.01 7.93 -7.70
C GLY A 264 3.69 9.42 -7.51
N TYR A 265 3.30 10.10 -8.59
CA TYR A 265 2.84 11.50 -8.52
C TYR A 265 1.54 11.66 -7.72
N MET A 266 0.66 10.67 -7.76
CA MET A 266 -0.54 10.61 -6.92
C MET A 266 -0.15 10.58 -5.44
N LEU A 267 0.81 9.74 -5.02
CA LEU A 267 1.30 9.69 -3.64
C LEU A 267 2.01 10.96 -3.20
N ARG A 268 2.79 11.58 -4.07
CA ARG A 268 3.40 12.89 -3.81
C ARG A 268 2.36 13.97 -3.54
N HIS A 269 1.40 14.10 -4.45
CA HIS A 269 0.30 15.05 -4.28
C HIS A 269 -0.52 14.74 -3.03
N TRP A 270 -0.72 13.45 -2.74
CA TRP A 270 -1.37 12.98 -1.52
C TRP A 270 -0.64 13.49 -0.28
N TRP A 271 0.68 13.31 -0.19
CA TRP A 271 1.50 13.84 0.91
C TRP A 271 1.34 15.35 1.04
N SER A 272 1.43 16.12 -0.04
CA SER A 272 1.30 17.57 0.01
C SER A 272 -0.03 18.01 0.62
N ARG A 273 -1.13 17.39 0.22
CA ARG A 273 -2.45 17.76 0.72
C ARG A 273 -2.68 17.23 2.14
N PHE A 274 -2.30 15.98 2.39
CA PHE A 274 -2.52 15.28 3.65
C PHE A 274 -1.71 15.86 4.81
N SER A 275 -0.43 16.17 4.59
CA SER A 275 0.42 16.78 5.62
C SER A 275 -0.11 18.15 6.07
N ARG A 276 -0.67 18.95 5.16
CA ARG A 276 -1.33 20.23 5.49
C ARG A 276 -2.67 20.02 6.18
N LEU A 277 -3.47 19.03 5.75
CA LEU A 277 -4.70 18.63 6.45
C LEU A 277 -4.42 18.24 7.92
N ARG A 278 -3.25 17.66 8.18
CA ARG A 278 -2.78 17.29 9.52
C ARG A 278 -2.05 18.41 10.28
N GLY A 279 -1.79 19.56 9.65
CA GLY A 279 -1.03 20.67 10.24
C GLY A 279 0.46 20.38 10.41
N TRP A 280 1.02 19.42 9.67
CA TRP A 280 2.44 19.07 9.71
C TRP A 280 3.34 20.03 8.92
N GLN A 281 2.74 20.87 8.07
CA GLN A 281 3.45 21.94 7.36
C GLN A 281 2.99 23.32 7.87
N SER A 282 3.93 24.28 7.91
CA SER A 282 3.72 25.63 8.43
C SER A 282 3.68 26.71 7.34
N ASP A 283 3.31 26.34 6.12
CA ASP A 283 3.45 27.18 4.93
C ASP A 283 2.18 27.97 4.54
N ASN A 284 1.11 27.89 5.36
CA ASN A 284 -0.18 28.56 5.18
C ASN A 284 -0.83 28.34 3.81
N VAL A 285 -0.44 27.29 3.08
CA VAL A 285 -1.03 26.97 1.77
C VAL A 285 -2.45 26.46 1.97
N THR A 286 -3.41 27.17 1.40
CA THR A 286 -4.82 26.78 1.37
C THR A 286 -5.19 26.18 0.03
N TRP A 287 -6.00 25.14 0.04
CA TRP A 287 -6.50 24.50 -1.17
C TRP A 287 -7.99 24.78 -1.38
N PRO A 288 -8.48 24.69 -2.62
CA PRO A 288 -9.91 24.77 -2.90
C PRO A 288 -10.69 23.72 -2.09
N SER A 289 -11.96 24.03 -1.82
CA SER A 289 -12.89 23.05 -1.28
C SER A 289 -12.95 21.82 -2.20
N PRO A 290 -13.19 20.62 -1.64
CA PRO A 290 -13.31 19.40 -2.43
C PRO A 290 -14.49 19.50 -3.39
N LEU A 291 -14.45 18.72 -4.48
CA LEU A 291 -15.54 18.65 -5.45
C LEU A 291 -16.81 18.06 -4.81
N GLU A 292 -17.98 18.42 -5.34
CA GLU A 292 -19.25 17.83 -4.94
C GLU A 292 -19.36 16.36 -5.41
N CYS A 293 -20.27 15.59 -4.78
CA CYS A 293 -20.56 14.20 -5.13
C CYS A 293 -21.30 14.11 -6.49
N ASP A 294 -20.64 14.47 -7.57
CA ASP A 294 -21.19 14.38 -8.91
C ASP A 294 -20.77 13.09 -9.62
N LYS A 295 -21.50 12.74 -10.68
CA LYS A 295 -20.95 11.82 -11.69
C LYS A 295 -19.72 12.51 -12.28
N PRO A 296 -18.55 11.83 -12.40
CA PRO A 296 -17.45 12.45 -13.10
C PRO A 296 -17.94 12.81 -14.52
N ALA A 297 -17.44 13.91 -15.06
CA ALA A 297 -17.61 14.18 -16.48
C ALA A 297 -17.08 12.95 -17.22
N VAL A 298 -17.98 12.21 -17.88
CA VAL A 298 -17.61 11.20 -18.85
C VAL A 298 -16.86 11.96 -19.91
N GLU A 299 -15.53 11.94 -19.89
CA GLU A 299 -14.80 12.25 -21.11
C GLU A 299 -15.29 11.22 -22.11
N GLU A 300 -16.03 11.73 -23.09
CA GLU A 300 -16.71 11.00 -24.14
C GLU A 300 -15.78 9.90 -24.64
N LYS A 301 -16.30 8.67 -24.61
CA LYS A 301 -15.63 7.40 -24.87
C LYS A 301 -14.35 7.52 -25.70
N ARG A 302 -13.34 6.77 -25.24
CA ARG A 302 -12.32 6.12 -26.06
C ARG A 302 -12.94 5.50 -27.31
N ASP A 303 -13.12 6.28 -28.36
CA ASP A 303 -13.06 5.79 -29.73
C ASP A 303 -11.59 5.55 -30.04
N VAL A 304 -11.02 4.51 -29.41
CA VAL A 304 -9.96 3.79 -30.08
C VAL A 304 -10.68 3.00 -31.15
N GLU A 305 -10.86 3.65 -32.29
CA GLU A 305 -11.21 3.02 -33.55
C GLU A 305 -10.19 1.89 -33.72
N LEU A 306 -10.61 0.66 -33.41
CA LEU A 306 -10.01 -0.56 -33.93
C LEU A 306 -10.22 -0.49 -35.45
N THR A 307 -9.44 0.35 -36.11
CA THR A 307 -9.27 0.30 -37.55
C THR A 307 -8.53 -0.99 -37.82
N SER A 308 -9.32 -2.05 -38.04
CA SER A 308 -8.95 -3.11 -38.94
C SER A 308 -8.51 -2.47 -40.25
N ARG A 309 -7.20 -2.28 -40.43
CA ARG A 309 -6.61 -2.04 -41.74
C ARG A 309 -5.47 -3.00 -41.97
N SER A 310 -5.85 -4.05 -42.67
CA SER A 310 -5.16 -4.52 -43.87
C SER A 310 -3.83 -5.22 -43.66
N VAL A 311 -3.93 -6.55 -43.75
CA VAL A 311 -3.07 -7.37 -44.61
C VAL A 311 -2.41 -6.54 -45.71
N CYS A 312 -1.09 -6.38 -45.63
CA CYS A 312 -0.25 -6.27 -46.80
C CYS A 312 0.63 -7.52 -46.83
N GLN A 313 0.21 -8.45 -47.68
CA GLN A 313 1.05 -9.53 -48.19
C GLN A 313 1.52 -9.11 -49.60
N LEU A 314 2.77 -9.46 -49.91
CA LEU A 314 3.48 -9.45 -51.21
C LEU A 314 4.00 -8.07 -51.66
N VAL A 315 5.28 -7.93 -52.04
CA VAL A 315 6.16 -8.85 -52.78
C VAL A 315 7.31 -9.42 -51.94
#